data_AF-A0A0F9CB19-F1
#
_entry.id   AF-A0A0F9CB19-F1
#
_cell.length_a   1.000
_cell.length_b   1.000
_cell.length_c   1.000
_cell.angle_alpha   90.00
_cell.angle_beta   90.00
_cell.angle_gamma   90.00
#
_symmetry.space_group_name_H-M   'P 1'
#
loop_
_entity.id
_entity.type
_entity.pdbx_description
1 polymer ?
#
loop_
_entity_poly.entity_id
_entity_poly.type
_entity_poly.pdbx_seq_one_letter_code
_entity_poly.pdbx_strand_id
1 'polypeptide(L)' 'LKMDLWLPLLQVGIDDKLMADIKQNGIQEPVEIRIREDGTKIVWDGLHRLAIAVQLDIKSIPVFYTR' A
#
# COMPACT_ATOMS: atom_id res chain seq x y z
N LEU A 1 -12.25 -5.36 -4.28
CA LEU A 1 -11.23 -6.34 -3.85
C LEU A 1 -11.29 -6.41 -2.32
N LYS A 2 -11.47 -7.59 -1.72
CA LYS A 2 -11.27 -7.78 -0.29
C LYS A 2 -9.79 -8.13 -0.12
N MET A 3 -9.00 -7.22 0.46
CA MET A 3 -7.57 -7.42 0.72
C MET A 3 -7.39 -7.47 2.22
N ASP A 4 -6.69 -8.50 2.70
CA ASP A 4 -6.39 -8.64 4.12
C ASP A 4 -5.11 -7.86 4.41
N LEU A 5 -5.23 -6.91 5.34
CA LEU A 5 -4.12 -6.12 5.83
C LEU A 5 -3.70 -6.68 7.19
N TRP A 6 -2.40 -6.72 7.43
CA TRP A 6 -1.86 -7.15 8.73
C TRP A 6 -2.21 -6.16 9.86
N LEU A 7 -2.46 -4.89 9.51
CA LEU A 7 -2.86 -3.81 10.43
C LEU A 7 -3.89 -2.89 9.76
N PRO A 8 -4.79 -2.24 10.54
CA PRO A 8 -5.64 -1.18 10.01
C PRO A 8 -4.78 -0.03 9.48
N LEU A 9 -5.01 0.42 8.24
CA LEU A 9 -4.22 1.50 7.61
C LEU A 9 -4.20 2.79 8.44
N LEU A 10 -5.27 3.06 9.19
CA LEU A 10 -5.41 4.24 10.06
C LEU A 10 -4.45 4.22 11.27
N GLN A 11 -3.83 3.09 11.60
CA GLN A 11 -2.87 2.96 12.70
C GLN A 11 -1.41 2.96 12.22
N VAL A 12 -1.18 3.05 10.90
CA VAL A 12 0.16 3.13 10.33
C VAL A 12 0.68 4.54 10.54
N GLY A 13 1.83 4.67 11.21
CA GLY A 13 2.51 5.96 11.37
C GLY A 13 2.93 6.51 10.00
N ILE A 14 2.49 7.71 9.66
CA ILE A 14 2.82 8.35 8.38
C ILE A 14 4.14 9.10 8.52
N ASP A 15 5.09 8.84 7.63
CA ASP A 15 6.27 9.69 7.46
C ASP A 15 5.91 10.88 6.55
N ASP A 16 6.01 12.10 7.08
CA ASP A 16 5.69 13.33 6.36
C ASP A 16 6.53 13.55 5.11
N LYS A 17 7.79 13.08 5.10
CA LYS A 17 8.67 13.19 3.92
C LYS A 17 8.18 12.28 2.81
N LEU A 18 7.83 11.03 3.15
CA LEU A 18 7.27 10.09 2.20
C LEU A 18 5.92 10.57 1.67
N MET A 19 5.09 11.14 2.54
CA MET A 19 3.82 11.72 2.12
C MET A 19 4.01 12.90 1.15
N ALA A 20 4.96 13.79 1.43
CA ALA A 20 5.26 14.92 0.54
C ALA A 20 5.77 14.45 -0.83
N ASP A 21 6.66 13.45 -0.84
CA ASP A 21 7.16 12.86 -2.08
C ASP A 21 6.03 12.20 -2.89
N ILE A 22 5.16 11.41 -2.26
CA ILE A 22 4.02 10.78 -2.93
C ILE A 22 3.02 11.81 -3.45
N LYS A 23 2.79 12.92 -2.74
CA LYS A 23 1.95 14.03 -3.23
C LYS A 23 2.51 14.66 -4.51
N GLN A 24 3.83 14.82 -4.58
CA GLN A 24 4.49 15.52 -5.68
C GLN A 24 4.73 14.60 -6.88
N ASN A 25 5.20 13.39 -6.63
CA ASN A 25 5.73 12.48 -7.64
C ASN A 25 4.87 11.22 -7.84
N GLY A 26 3.86 11.00 -6.99
CA GLY A 26 3.10 9.76 -6.97
C GLY A 26 3.89 8.61 -6.33
N ILE A 27 3.28 7.42 -6.31
CA ILE A 27 3.95 6.21 -5.83
C ILE A 27 4.85 5.67 -6.95
N GLN A 28 6.16 5.80 -6.79
CA GLN A 28 7.15 5.30 -7.75
C GLN A 28 7.51 3.83 -7.51
N GLU A 29 7.57 3.42 -6.24
CA GLU A 29 7.80 2.03 -5.86
C GLU A 29 6.47 1.27 -5.69
N PRO A 30 6.24 0.19 -6.45
CA PRO A 30 4.98 -0.53 -6.37
C PRO A 30 4.79 -1.20 -4.99
N VAL A 31 3.53 -1.43 -4.62
CA VAL A 31 3.17 -2.20 -3.42
C VAL A 31 3.22 -3.69 -3.75
N GLU A 32 3.85 -4.48 -2.90
CA GLU A 32 3.94 -5.92 -3.09
C GLU A 32 2.70 -6.61 -2.52
N ILE A 33 2.01 -7.38 -3.36
CA ILE A 33 0.87 -8.19 -2.98
C ILE A 33 1.25 -9.66 -3.05
N ARG A 34 1.31 -10.31 -1.89
CA ARG A 34 1.55 -11.76 -1.81
C ARG A 34 0.24 -12.54 -1.91
N ILE A 35 0.23 -13.56 -2.74
CA ILE A 35 -0.88 -14.48 -2.94
C ILE A 35 -0.58 -15.76 -2.15
N ARG A 36 -1.36 -16.03 -1.10
CA ARG A 36 -1.27 -17.26 -0.31
C ARG A 36 -1.82 -18.47 -1.07
N GLU A 37 -1.53 -19.67 -0.58
CA GLU A 37 -1.97 -20.94 -1.18
C GLU A 37 -3.49 -21.06 -1.29
N ASP A 38 -4.23 -20.44 -0.37
CA ASP A 38 -5.70 -20.36 -0.36
C ASP A 38 -6.26 -19.30 -1.34
N GLY A 39 -5.41 -18.59 -2.08
CA GLY A 39 -5.77 -17.51 -2.99
C GLY A 39 -5.96 -16.15 -2.32
N THR A 40 -5.79 -16.05 -0.99
CA THR A 40 -5.89 -14.81 -0.24
C THR A 40 -4.75 -13.86 -0.61
N LYS A 41 -5.07 -12.57 -0.75
CA LYS A 41 -4.12 -11.51 -1.09
C LYS A 41 -3.81 -10.66 0.14
N ILE A 42 -2.53 -10.55 0.45
CA ILE A 42 -2.02 -9.71 1.54
C ILE A 42 -1.04 -8.68 0.99
N VAL A 43 -1.02 -7.50 1.60
CA VAL A 43 0.06 -6.54 1.39
C VAL A 43 1.30 -7.07 2.12
N TRP A 44 2.36 -7.35 1.37
CA TRP A 44 3.62 -7.86 1.91
C TRP A 44 4.62 -6.73 2.19
N ASP A 45 4.76 -5.81 1.24
CA ASP A 45 5.56 -4.59 1.36
C ASP A 45 4.77 -3.37 0.85
N GLY A 46 5.13 -2.18 1.34
CA GLY A 46 4.54 -0.93 0.89
C GLY A 46 3.32 -0.48 1.69
N LEU A 47 3.16 -0.98 2.93
CA LEU A 47 2.03 -0.62 3.80
C LEU A 47 1.94 0.89 4.05
N HIS A 48 3.07 1.57 4.27
CA HIS A 48 3.13 3.03 4.42
C HIS A 48 2.68 3.75 3.14
N ARG A 49 3.14 3.29 1.96
CA ARG A 49 2.74 3.86 0.66
C ARG A 49 1.24 3.69 0.43
N LEU A 50 0.70 2.52 0.79
CA LEU A 50 -0.74 2.25 0.71
C LEU A 50 -1.55 3.12 1.70
N ALA A 51 -1.09 3.27 2.94
CA ALA A 51 -1.77 4.11 3.93
C ALA A 51 -1.82 5.58 3.47
N ILE A 52 -0.70 6.10 2.96
CA ILE A 52 -0.62 7.44 2.38
C ILE A 52 -1.57 7.56 1.17
N ALA A 53 -1.59 6.60 0.25
CA ALA A 53 -2.50 6.63 -0.88
C ALA A 53 -3.98 6.70 -0.46
N VAL A 54 -4.37 5.95 0.57
CA VAL A 54 -5.73 6.03 1.13
C VAL A 54 -6.00 7.40 1.74
N GLN A 55 -5.06 7.95 2.50
CA GLN A 55 -5.22 9.26 3.13
C GLN A 55 -5.28 10.41 2.11
N LEU A 56 -4.60 10.27 0.98
CA LEU A 56 -4.61 11.23 -0.13
C LEU A 56 -5.73 10.99 -1.14
N ASP A 57 -6.62 10.02 -0.88
CA ASP A 57 -7.71 9.60 -1.77
C ASP A 57 -7.24 9.22 -3.20
N ILE A 58 -6.03 8.65 -3.31
CA ILE A 58 -5.47 8.15 -4.56
C ILE A 58 -6.24 6.89 -4.98
N LYS A 59 -6.88 6.92 -6.15
CA LYS A 59 -7.77 5.86 -6.63
C LYS A 59 -7.06 4.63 -7.19
N SER A 60 -5.82 4.78 -7.62
CA SER A 60 -5.03 3.72 -8.26
C SER A 60 -3.57 3.82 -7.87
N ILE A 61 -2.97 2.69 -7.54
CA ILE A 61 -1.56 2.58 -7.16
C ILE A 61 -0.89 1.45 -7.94
N PRO A 62 0.41 1.55 -8.24
CA PRO A 62 1.14 0.46 -8.86
C PRO A 62 1.35 -0.68 -7.86
N VAL A 63 1.12 -1.91 -8.31
CA VAL A 63 1.31 -3.12 -7.50
C VAL A 63 1.98 -4.20 -8.34
N PHE A 64 2.71 -5.11 -7.68
CA PHE A 64 3.15 -6.37 -8.29
C PHE A 64 2.77 -7.53 -7.38
N TYR A 65 2.67 -8.72 -7.98
CA TYR A 65 2.20 -9.91 -7.28
C TYR A 65 3.33 -10.92 -7.09
N THR A 66 3.42 -11.47 -5.89
CA THR A 66 4.34 -12.55 -5.52
C THR A 66 3.55 -13.75 -4.97
N ARG A 67 4.17 -14.93 -5.00
CA ARG A 67 3.64 -16.17 -4.38
C ARG A 67 4.47 -16.48 -3.13
#